data_AF-A0A931VRF0-F1
#
_entry.id   AF-A0A931VRF0-F1
#
_cell.length_a   1.000
_cell.length_b   1.000
_cell.length_c   1.000
_cell.angle_alpha   90.00
_cell.angle_beta   90.00
_cell.angle_gamma   90.00
#
_symmetry.space_group_name_H-M   'P 1'
#
loop_
_entity.id
_entity.type
_entity.pdbx_description
1 polymer ?
#
loop_
_entity_poly.entity_id
_entity_poly.type
_entity_poly.pdbx_seq_one_letter_code
_entity_poly.pdbx_strand_id
1 'polypeptide(L)'
;MSTRKFSVILALTVVILATLACSALSTTPTVSNIRMATDDTGKTTTTTYSPSEVFFVFADLSNIKVGSVIEAKWYAVNVTGVDANTEINTSDYTYESGIDYVYFKL
;
A
#
# COMPACT_ATOMS: atom_id res chain seq x y z
N MET A 1 -2.53 -51.49 -1.06
CA MET A 1 -3.19 -50.66 -2.10
C MET A 1 -2.48 -50.92 -3.42
N SER A 2 -3.18 -51.21 -4.52
CA SER A 2 -2.54 -51.42 -5.84
C SER A 2 -1.66 -50.21 -6.21
N THR A 3 -0.41 -50.44 -6.62
CA THR A 3 0.59 -49.40 -6.95
C THR A 3 0.07 -48.34 -7.94
N ARG A 4 -0.87 -48.73 -8.82
CA ARG A 4 -1.55 -47.82 -9.76
C ARG A 4 -2.49 -46.85 -9.05
N LYS A 5 -3.24 -47.31 -8.04
CA LYS A 5 -4.15 -46.46 -7.25
C LYS A 5 -3.39 -45.51 -6.33
N PHE A 6 -2.25 -45.96 -5.80
CA PHE A 6 -1.36 -45.11 -4.99
C PHE A 6 -0.72 -44.00 -5.82
N SER A 7 -0.25 -44.31 -7.03
CA SER A 7 0.35 -43.33 -7.94
C SER A 7 -0.64 -42.23 -8.36
N VAL A 8 -1.91 -42.59 -8.63
CA VAL A 8 -2.95 -41.62 -8.98
C VAL A 8 -3.28 -40.69 -7.81
N ILE A 9 -3.41 -41.23 -6.59
CA ILE A 9 -3.68 -40.41 -5.40
C ILE A 9 -2.50 -39.46 -5.12
N LEU A 10 -1.26 -39.94 -5.24
CA LEU A 10 -0.08 -39.11 -5.06
C LEU A 10 -0.05 -37.94 -6.06
N ALA A 11 -0.32 -38.21 -7.34
CA ALA A 11 -0.35 -37.19 -8.38
C ALA A 11 -1.44 -36.14 -8.11
N LEU A 12 -2.63 -36.58 -7.68
CA LEU A 12 -3.74 -35.67 -7.34
C LEU A 12 -3.40 -34.77 -6.15
N THR A 13 -2.77 -35.33 -5.11
CA THR A 13 -2.33 -34.57 -3.94
C THR A 13 -1.27 -33.53 -4.31
N VAL A 14 -0.31 -33.87 -5.18
CA VAL A 14 0.72 -32.92 -5.65
C VAL A 14 0.10 -31.75 -6.42
N VAL A 15 -0.89 -32.01 -7.28
CA VAL A 15 -1.58 -30.96 -8.04
C VAL A 15 -2.35 -30.02 -7.09
N ILE A 16 -3.06 -30.57 -6.10
CA ILE A 16 -3.78 -29.75 -5.11
C ILE A 16 -2.79 -28.90 -4.31
N LEU A 17 -1.70 -29.47 -3.81
CA LEU A 17 -0.69 -28.74 -3.04
C LEU A 17 0.00 -27.64 -3.87
N ALA A 18 0.24 -27.88 -5.16
CA ALA A 18 0.83 -26.88 -6.05
C ALA A 18 -0.09 -25.65 -6.24
N THR A 19 -1.41 -25.83 -6.24
CA THR A 19 -2.36 -24.71 -6.37
C THR A 19 -2.47 -23.86 -5.10
N LEU A 20 -2.37 -24.46 -3.90
CA LEU A 20 -2.44 -23.73 -2.62
C LEU A 20 -1.20 -22.88 -2.35
N ALA A 21 -0.03 -23.30 -2.86
CA ALA A 21 1.21 -22.56 -2.68
C ALA A 21 1.16 -21.16 -3.30
N CYS A 22 0.48 -20.98 -4.43
CA CYS A 22 0.44 -19.69 -5.12
C CYS A 22 -0.42 -18.66 -4.36
N SER A 23 -1.55 -19.08 -3.80
CA SER A 23 -2.42 -18.20 -3.01
C SER A 23 -1.89 -17.91 -1.60
N ALA A 24 -1.19 -18.87 -0.99
CA ALA A 24 -0.63 -18.70 0.37
C ALA A 24 0.67 -17.87 0.38
N LEU A 25 1.41 -17.83 -0.74
CA LEU A 25 2.64 -17.05 -0.88
C LEU A 25 2.42 -15.67 -1.51
N SER A 26 1.23 -15.39 -2.03
CA SER A 26 0.90 -14.06 -2.55
C SER A 26 0.62 -13.11 -1.39
N THR A 27 1.58 -12.25 -1.10
CA THR A 27 1.39 -11.16 -0.15
C THR A 27 0.79 -9.97 -0.88
N THR A 28 -0.45 -9.60 -0.52
CA THR A 28 -1.12 -8.44 -1.12
C THR A 28 -0.37 -7.17 -0.67
N PRO A 29 0.01 -6.26 -1.60
CA PRO A 29 0.59 -4.98 -1.23
C PRO A 29 -0.42 -4.17 -0.42
N THR A 30 0.02 -3.67 0.72
CA THR A 30 -0.85 -2.94 1.65
C THR A 30 -0.19 -1.65 2.10
N VAL A 31 -1.02 -0.62 2.22
CA VAL A 31 -0.69 0.67 2.82
C VAL A 31 -1.53 0.77 4.10
N SER A 32 -0.91 1.09 5.23
CA SER A 32 -1.59 1.13 6.54
C SER A 32 -1.12 2.29 7.40
N ASN A 33 -1.77 2.52 8.55
CA ASN A 33 -1.42 3.58 9.50
C ASN A 33 -1.28 4.98 8.85
N ILE A 34 -2.22 5.27 7.94
CA ILE A 34 -2.25 6.54 7.21
C ILE A 34 -2.52 7.66 8.21
N ARG A 35 -1.61 8.62 8.28
CA ARG A 35 -1.68 9.72 9.24
C ARG A 35 -1.11 10.99 8.63
N MET A 36 -1.68 12.11 9.05
CA MET A 36 -1.25 13.43 8.66
C MET A 36 -0.40 14.02 9.80
N ALA A 37 0.68 14.73 9.49
CA ALA A 37 1.54 15.36 10.48
C ALA A 37 2.08 16.72 10.01
N THR A 38 2.43 17.58 10.96
CA THR A 38 3.01 18.91 10.69
C THR A 38 4.54 18.91 10.67
N ASP A 39 5.17 17.76 10.92
CA ASP A 39 6.61 17.58 10.91
C ASP A 39 7.03 16.43 9.99
N ASP A 40 8.29 16.47 9.57
CA ASP A 40 8.93 15.51 8.67
C ASP A 40 9.23 14.15 9.32
N THR A 41 9.04 14.02 10.64
CA THR A 41 9.20 12.75 11.38
C THR A 41 7.89 12.01 11.60
N GLY A 42 6.74 12.65 11.32
CA GLY A 42 5.42 12.06 11.49
C GLY A 42 4.97 11.89 12.93
N LYS A 43 5.57 12.63 13.88
CA LYS A 43 5.29 12.51 15.33
C LYS A 43 4.15 13.41 15.79
N THR A 44 4.01 14.58 15.19
CA THR A 44 3.01 15.60 15.53
C THR A 44 1.82 15.42 14.60
N THR A 45 1.00 14.43 14.91
CA THR A 45 -0.17 14.12 14.09
C THR A 45 -1.19 15.25 14.13
N THR A 46 -1.77 15.58 12.98
CA THR A 46 -2.83 16.58 12.88
C THR A 46 -3.96 16.08 11.98
N THR A 47 -5.12 16.70 12.07
CA THR A 47 -6.23 16.54 11.10
C THR A 47 -6.70 17.90 10.57
N THR A 48 -6.06 18.98 11.00
CA THR A 48 -6.40 20.36 10.64
C THR A 48 -5.11 21.10 10.33
N TYR A 49 -5.13 21.87 9.25
CA TYR A 49 -3.97 22.60 8.75
C TYR A 49 -4.44 23.91 8.13
N SER A 50 -3.64 24.96 8.29
CA SER A 50 -3.81 26.21 7.58
C SER A 50 -3.38 26.06 6.12
N PRO A 51 -3.98 26.80 5.16
CA PRO A 51 -3.53 26.82 3.77
C PRO A 51 -2.06 27.24 3.57
N SER A 52 -1.45 27.87 4.57
CA SER A 52 -0.04 28.29 4.56
C SER A 52 0.91 27.31 5.25
N GLU A 53 0.38 26.27 5.91
CA GLU A 53 1.19 25.29 6.64
C GLU A 53 1.59 24.14 5.72
N VAL A 54 2.84 23.70 5.87
CA VAL A 54 3.31 22.47 5.27
C VAL A 54 2.84 21.31 6.15
N PHE A 55 2.22 20.32 5.52
CA PHE A 55 1.87 19.08 6.20
C PHE A 55 2.22 17.88 5.32
N PHE A 56 2.32 16.74 5.98
CA PHE A 56 2.78 15.50 5.40
C PHE A 56 1.74 14.42 5.61
N VAL A 57 1.55 13.56 4.63
CA VAL A 57 0.88 12.26 4.81
C VAL A 57 1.94 11.18 4.94
N PHE A 58 1.82 10.35 5.97
CA PHE A 58 2.65 9.18 6.20
C PHE A 58 1.80 7.93 6.01
N ALA A 59 2.41 6.88 5.48
CA ALA A 59 1.80 5.56 5.48
C ALA A 59 2.84 4.45 5.58
N ASP A 60 2.51 3.43 6.36
CA ASP A 60 3.35 2.27 6.58
C ASP A 60 3.14 1.29 5.42
N LEU A 61 4.25 0.78 4.89
CA LEU A 61 4.28 -0.06 3.70
C LEU A 61 4.45 -1.52 4.11
N SER A 62 3.71 -2.41 3.47
CA SER A 62 3.87 -3.85 3.68
C SER A 62 3.64 -4.59 2.38
N ASN A 63 4.49 -5.60 2.13
CA ASN A 63 4.40 -6.46 0.94
C ASN A 63 4.51 -5.69 -0.39
N ILE A 64 5.24 -4.57 -0.41
CA ILE A 64 5.45 -3.79 -1.63
C ILE A 64 6.65 -4.38 -2.39
N LYS A 65 6.46 -4.61 -3.69
CA LYS A 65 7.54 -5.09 -4.56
C LYS A 65 8.42 -3.92 -4.98
N VAL A 66 9.74 -4.10 -4.97
CA VAL A 66 10.71 -3.12 -5.51
C VAL A 66 10.31 -2.69 -6.93
N GLY A 67 10.34 -1.37 -7.17
CA GLY A 67 9.90 -0.75 -8.42
C GLY A 67 8.39 -0.49 -8.52
N SER A 68 7.60 -0.84 -7.50
CA SER A 68 6.19 -0.40 -7.43
C SER A 68 6.13 1.11 -7.20
N VAL A 69 5.15 1.77 -7.82
CA VAL A 69 4.91 3.20 -7.61
C VAL A 69 3.83 3.38 -6.56
N ILE A 70 4.12 4.18 -5.55
CA ILE A 70 3.15 4.63 -4.54
C ILE A 70 2.83 6.08 -4.87
N GLU A 71 1.55 6.36 -5.02
CA GLU A 71 1.05 7.67 -5.45
C GLU A 71 0.21 8.28 -4.33
N ALA A 72 0.46 9.55 -4.03
CA ALA A 72 -0.38 10.37 -3.15
C ALA A 72 -1.10 11.42 -3.99
N LYS A 73 -2.43 11.32 -4.02
CA LYS A 73 -3.31 12.28 -4.69
C LYS A 73 -4.10 13.09 -3.68
N TRP A 74 -4.05 14.40 -3.84
CA TRP A 74 -4.71 15.36 -2.97
C TRP A 74 -5.91 15.95 -3.68
N TYR A 75 -7.08 15.86 -3.05
CA TYR A 75 -8.33 16.36 -3.62
C TYR A 75 -8.99 17.36 -2.69
N ALA A 76 -9.52 18.45 -3.27
CA ALA A 76 -10.41 19.36 -2.58
C ALA A 76 -11.77 18.70 -2.41
N VAL A 77 -12.16 18.39 -1.17
CA VAL A 77 -13.48 17.76 -0.90
C VAL A 77 -14.54 18.81 -0.56
N ASN A 78 -14.19 19.78 0.29
CA ASN A 78 -15.12 20.82 0.75
C ASN A 78 -14.35 22.13 0.98
N VAL A 79 -14.14 22.89 -0.10
CA VAL A 79 -13.42 24.16 -0.09
C VAL A 79 -14.28 25.22 -0.77
N THR A 80 -14.48 26.37 -0.11
CA THR A 80 -15.29 27.46 -0.65
C THR A 80 -14.71 27.97 -1.97
N GLY A 81 -15.52 27.98 -3.03
CA GLY A 81 -15.13 28.48 -4.35
C GLY A 81 -14.32 27.51 -5.20
N VAL A 82 -14.17 26.25 -4.77
CA VAL A 82 -13.50 25.18 -5.52
C VAL A 82 -14.47 24.00 -5.68
N ASP A 83 -14.50 23.41 -6.87
CA ASP A 83 -15.36 22.24 -7.13
C ASP A 83 -14.87 21.02 -6.31
N ALA A 84 -15.82 20.22 -5.82
CA ALA A 84 -15.49 19.00 -5.11
C ALA A 84 -14.76 18.00 -6.02
N ASN A 85 -13.82 17.26 -5.44
CA ASN A 85 -12.91 16.34 -6.13
C ASN A 85 -11.97 17.01 -7.14
N THR A 86 -11.76 18.33 -7.04
CA THR A 86 -10.67 18.98 -7.78
C THR A 86 -9.33 18.48 -7.27
N GLU A 87 -8.48 17.98 -8.16
CA GLU A 87 -7.12 17.56 -7.83
C GLU A 87 -6.25 18.78 -7.52
N ILE A 88 -5.58 18.76 -6.36
CA ILE A 88 -4.69 19.80 -5.87
C ILE A 88 -3.24 19.49 -6.24
N ASN A 89 -2.83 18.23 -6.02
CA ASN A 89 -1.47 17.77 -6.25
C ASN A 89 -1.44 16.25 -6.38
N THR A 90 -0.50 15.75 -7.17
CA THR A 90 -0.13 14.34 -7.25
C THR A 90 1.38 14.21 -7.06
N SER A 91 1.80 13.27 -6.23
CA SER A 91 3.20 12.95 -5.97
C SER A 91 3.45 11.45 -6.00
N ASP A 92 4.57 11.05 -6.58
CA ASP A 92 4.93 9.64 -6.78
C ASP A 92 6.21 9.28 -6.03
N TYR A 93 6.25 8.05 -5.51
CA TYR A 93 7.43 7.44 -4.92
C TYR A 93 7.62 6.04 -5.50
N THR A 94 8.79 5.81 -6.11
CA THR A 94 9.18 4.47 -6.56
C THR A 94 9.79 3.71 -5.38
N TYR A 95 9.16 2.59 -5.00
CA TYR A 95 9.56 1.82 -3.85
C TYR A 95 10.93 1.15 -4.03
N GLU A 96 11.79 1.34 -3.04
CA GLU A 96 13.08 0.70 -2.89
C GLU A 96 13.08 -0.26 -1.68
N SER A 97 13.98 -1.25 -1.70
CA SER A 97 14.09 -2.23 -0.62
C SER A 97 14.53 -1.59 0.69
N GLY A 98 13.96 -2.04 1.81
CA GLY A 98 14.36 -1.62 3.16
C GLY A 98 13.65 -0.36 3.67
N ILE A 99 12.58 0.04 3.00
CA ILE A 99 11.74 1.18 3.39
C ILE A 99 10.45 0.65 4.03
N ASP A 100 10.21 1.03 5.29
CA ASP A 100 9.06 0.58 6.09
C ASP A 100 7.87 1.54 5.98
N TYR A 101 8.11 2.80 5.61
CA TYR A 101 7.06 3.81 5.45
C TYR A 101 7.44 4.81 4.37
N VAL A 102 6.43 5.45 3.79
CA VAL A 102 6.59 6.57 2.85
C VAL A 102 5.92 7.81 3.44
N TYR A 103 6.39 8.98 3.01
CA TYR A 103 5.68 10.22 3.27
C TYR A 103 5.66 11.12 2.04
N PHE A 104 4.60 11.91 1.94
CA PHE A 104 4.42 12.90 0.87
C PHE A 104 4.10 14.25 1.50
N LYS A 105 4.71 15.29 0.95
CA LYS A 105 4.49 16.68 1.34
C LYS A 105 3.43 17.29 0.42
N LEU A 106 2.52 18.07 0.99
CA LEU A 106 1.72 19.04 0.24
C LEU A 106 2.29 20.46 0.38
#